data_AF-S4MJX3-F1
#
_entry.id   AF-S4MJX3-F1
#
_cell.length_a   1.000
_cell.length_b   1.000
_cell.length_c   1.000
_cell.angle_alpha   90.00
_cell.angle_beta   90.00
_cell.angle_gamma   90.00
#
_symmetry.space_group_name_H-M   'P 1'
#
loop_
_entity.id
_entity.type
_entity.pdbx_description
1 polymer ?
#
loop_
_entity_poly.entity_id
_entity_poly.type
_entity_poly.pdbx_seq_one_letter_code
_entity_poly.pdbx_strand_id
1 'polypeptide(L)'
;MTEGEPVPGRLRAPTGRYGGKTAEERQAERRRRFLDAALQLFGDTPGFRATTVAALSEAAGLSTRQFYEEFRTLEDVLAALRRTVAARRARYRHSSGPTPGTSPPIRAGSASPSSRSSASARAWRSSGSPAGPAG
;
A
#
# COMPACT_ATOMS: atom_id res chain seq x y z
N MET A 1 18.37 -73.32 -20.21
CA MET A 1 17.24 -72.65 -20.89
C MET A 1 16.03 -72.72 -19.99
N THR A 2 15.83 -71.71 -19.15
CA THR A 2 14.50 -71.30 -18.66
C THR A 2 14.59 -69.79 -18.44
N GLU A 3 14.09 -69.13 -19.46
CA GLU A 3 13.42 -67.83 -19.57
C GLU A 3 13.40 -66.91 -18.34
N GLY A 4 13.70 -65.64 -18.63
CA GLY A 4 13.68 -64.57 -17.66
C GLY A 4 12.28 -64.19 -17.22
N GLU A 5 12.16 -63.90 -15.94
CA GLU A 5 11.05 -63.12 -15.39
C GLU A 5 11.53 -61.66 -15.24
N PRO A 6 11.03 -60.72 -16.06
CA PRO A 6 11.20 -59.31 -15.80
C PRO A 6 10.30 -58.93 -14.63
N VAL A 7 10.87 -58.79 -13.42
CA VAL A 7 10.13 -58.21 -12.29
C VAL A 7 9.78 -56.76 -12.64
N PRO A 8 8.50 -56.40 -12.82
CA PRO A 8 8.15 -55.01 -12.99
C PRO A 8 8.29 -54.34 -11.64
N GLY A 9 9.44 -53.71 -11.42
CA GLY A 9 9.60 -52.63 -10.46
C GLY A 9 8.67 -51.50 -10.88
N ARG A 10 7.38 -51.66 -10.57
CA ARG A 10 6.33 -50.66 -10.72
C ARG A 10 6.65 -49.56 -9.70
N LEU A 11 7.62 -48.73 -10.02
CA LEU A 11 7.72 -47.38 -9.50
C LEU A 11 6.47 -46.67 -10.02
N ARG A 12 5.38 -46.86 -9.28
CA ARG A 12 4.18 -46.02 -9.34
C ARG A 12 4.71 -44.60 -9.39
N ALA A 13 4.57 -43.95 -10.54
CA ALA A 13 4.61 -42.50 -10.58
C ALA A 13 3.73 -42.04 -9.42
N PRO A 14 4.20 -41.14 -8.52
CA PRO A 14 3.37 -40.65 -7.45
C PRO A 14 2.22 -39.86 -8.09
N THR A 15 1.13 -40.57 -8.39
CA THR A 15 -0.21 -40.05 -8.62
C THR A 15 -0.77 -39.61 -7.27
N GLY A 16 0.01 -38.80 -6.57
CA GLY A 16 -0.32 -38.22 -5.29
C GLY A 16 -1.17 -36.98 -5.52
N ARG A 17 -2.41 -37.19 -5.94
CA ARG A 17 -3.50 -36.24 -5.68
C ARG A 17 -3.77 -36.29 -4.17
N TYR A 18 -2.80 -35.85 -3.37
CA TYR A 18 -2.93 -35.75 -1.93
C TYR A 18 -3.83 -34.55 -1.65
N GLY A 19 -5.12 -34.82 -1.50
CA GLY A 19 -6.07 -33.89 -0.88
C GLY A 19 -6.67 -32.81 -1.79
N GLY A 20 -7.00 -33.11 -3.05
CA GLY A 20 -7.89 -32.28 -3.87
C GLY A 20 -7.38 -30.89 -4.28
N LYS A 21 -6.28 -30.41 -3.70
CA LYS A 21 -5.59 -29.17 -4.05
C LYS A 21 -4.56 -29.44 -5.15
N THR A 22 -4.53 -28.61 -6.18
CA THR A 22 -3.52 -28.72 -7.25
C THR A 22 -2.11 -28.54 -6.68
N ALA A 23 -1.09 -29.01 -7.40
CA ALA A 23 0.30 -28.81 -7.00
C ALA A 23 0.62 -27.31 -6.79
N GLU A 24 -0.02 -26.46 -7.59
CA GLU A 24 0.07 -25.00 -7.53
C GLU A 24 -0.58 -24.44 -6.26
N GLU A 25 -1.76 -24.92 -5.88
CA GLU A 25 -2.42 -24.50 -4.62
C GLU A 25 -1.58 -24.86 -3.39
N ARG A 26 -0.95 -26.04 -3.39
CA ARG A 26 -0.01 -26.42 -2.32
C ARG A 26 1.25 -25.58 -2.33
N GLN A 27 1.74 -25.18 -3.50
CA GLN A 27 2.88 -24.28 -3.60
C GLN A 27 2.52 -22.89 -3.06
N ALA A 28 1.36 -22.36 -3.47
CA ALA A 28 0.85 -21.08 -3.01
C ALA A 28 0.63 -21.07 -1.49
N GLU A 29 0.12 -22.16 -0.91
CA GLU A 29 -0.06 -22.28 0.54
C GLU A 29 1.29 -22.28 1.29
N ARG A 30 2.29 -23.04 0.80
CA ARG A 30 3.65 -23.04 1.35
C ARG A 30 4.29 -21.66 1.29
N ARG A 31 4.22 -21.02 0.12
CA ARG A 31 4.70 -19.64 -0.08
C ARG A 31 4.04 -18.67 0.90
N ARG A 32 2.73 -18.81 1.11
CA ARG A 32 1.98 -17.95 2.03
C ARG A 32 2.44 -18.12 3.48
N ARG A 33 2.74 -19.34 3.93
CA ARG A 33 3.29 -19.60 5.27
C ARG A 33 4.66 -18.96 5.45
N PHE A 34 5.56 -19.07 4.46
CA PHE A 34 6.85 -18.38 4.51
C PHE A 34 6.70 -16.86 4.62
N LEU A 35 5.77 -16.26 3.86
CA LEU A 35 5.53 -14.82 3.92
C LEU A 35 4.92 -14.36 5.25
N ASP A 36 4.07 -15.18 5.86
CA ASP A 36 3.47 -14.91 7.17
C ASP A 36 4.53 -14.92 8.28
N ALA A 37 5.36 -15.97 8.31
CA ALA A 37 6.50 -16.06 9.23
C ALA A 37 7.50 -14.91 9.01
N ALA A 38 7.77 -14.54 7.76
CA ALA A 38 8.63 -13.41 7.43
C ALA A 38 8.03 -12.08 7.93
N LEU A 39 6.71 -11.89 7.85
CA LEU A 39 6.05 -10.70 8.38
C LEU A 39 6.24 -10.58 9.90
N GLN A 40 6.14 -11.70 10.63
CA GLN A 40 6.38 -11.72 12.07
C GLN A 40 7.85 -11.44 12.39
N LEU A 41 8.79 -12.16 11.78
CA LEU A 41 10.23 -12.02 12.08
C LEU A 41 10.82 -10.68 11.63
N PHE A 42 10.35 -10.11 10.52
CA PHE A 42 10.82 -8.82 10.04
C PHE A 42 10.14 -7.64 10.75
N GLY A 43 8.95 -7.87 11.33
CA GLY A 43 8.20 -6.88 12.11
C GLY A 43 8.63 -6.78 13.57
N ASP A 44 9.27 -7.83 14.11
CA ASP A 44 9.71 -7.90 15.50
C ASP A 44 11.23 -7.65 15.65
N THR A 45 11.72 -7.48 16.89
CA THR A 45 13.16 -7.25 17.17
C THR A 45 13.84 -8.61 17.36
N PRO A 46 14.92 -8.97 16.64
CA PRO A 46 15.99 -8.14 16.06
C PRO A 46 15.83 -7.75 14.56
N GLY A 47 14.71 -8.08 13.93
CA GLY A 47 14.39 -7.74 12.55
C GLY A 47 15.14 -8.56 11.49
N PHE A 48 15.03 -8.11 10.23
CA PHE A 48 15.56 -8.82 9.05
C PHE A 48 17.05 -9.17 9.15
N ARG A 49 17.88 -8.27 9.70
CA ARG A 49 19.34 -8.41 9.69
C ARG A 49 19.87 -9.58 10.52
N ALA A 50 19.11 -10.00 11.53
CA ALA A 50 19.45 -11.14 12.38
C ALA A 50 18.60 -12.38 12.05
N THR A 51 17.72 -12.30 11.05
CA THR A 51 16.93 -13.44 10.61
C THR A 51 17.77 -14.36 9.72
N THR A 52 17.68 -15.66 9.94
CA THR A 52 18.33 -16.68 9.11
C THR A 52 17.29 -17.56 8.42
N VAL A 53 17.71 -18.28 7.37
CA VAL A 53 16.84 -19.25 6.68
C VAL A 53 16.33 -20.32 7.66
N ALA A 54 17.15 -20.72 8.63
CA ALA A 54 16.75 -21.67 9.67
C ALA A 54 15.65 -21.07 10.56
N ALA A 55 15.85 -19.87 11.11
CA ALA A 55 14.84 -19.21 11.94
C ALA A 55 13.51 -19.00 11.20
N LEU A 56 13.58 -18.63 9.91
CA LEU A 56 12.39 -18.47 9.07
C LEU A 56 11.67 -19.80 8.80
N SER A 57 12.43 -20.87 8.54
CA SER A 57 11.87 -22.20 8.29
C SER A 57 11.19 -22.76 9.54
N GLU A 58 11.82 -22.62 10.70
CA GLU A 58 11.25 -22.95 12.02
C GLU A 58 9.96 -22.16 12.29
N ALA A 59 9.98 -20.84 12.10
CA ALA A 59 8.81 -20.00 12.30
C ALA A 59 7.66 -20.32 11.33
N ALA A 60 7.98 -20.72 10.09
CA ALA A 60 6.98 -21.14 9.11
C ALA A 60 6.47 -22.59 9.32
N GLY A 61 7.13 -23.38 10.18
CA GLY A 61 6.87 -24.81 10.33
C GLY A 61 7.14 -25.61 9.05
N LEU A 62 8.12 -25.18 8.26
CA LEU A 62 8.51 -25.77 6.98
C LEU A 62 9.99 -26.14 6.98
N SER A 63 10.41 -27.03 6.08
CA SER A 63 11.81 -27.41 5.99
C SER A 63 12.63 -26.43 5.13
N THR A 64 13.93 -26.35 5.43
CA THR A 64 14.91 -25.58 4.63
C THR A 64 14.93 -26.03 3.17
N ARG A 65 14.65 -27.31 2.89
CA ARG A 65 14.51 -27.79 1.52
C ARG A 65 13.35 -27.11 0.80
N GLN A 66 12.19 -26.99 1.46
CA GLN A 66 11.03 -26.30 0.88
C GLN A 66 11.26 -24.81 0.71
N PHE A 67 12.12 -24.22 1.54
CA PHE A 67 12.57 -22.85 1.35
C PHE A 67 13.29 -22.70 0.01
N TYR A 68 14.31 -23.50 -0.26
CA TYR A 68 15.07 -23.43 -1.51
C TYR A 68 14.26 -23.83 -2.77
N GLU A 69 13.16 -24.57 -2.60
CA GLU A 69 12.21 -24.85 -3.67
C GLU A 69 11.34 -23.63 -4.05
N GLU A 70 11.07 -22.71 -3.11
CA GLU A 70 10.21 -21.53 -3.35
C GLU A 70 11.00 -20.22 -3.47
N PHE A 71 12.10 -20.06 -2.72
CA PHE A 71 12.90 -18.85 -2.62
C PHE A 71 14.40 -19.17 -2.61
N ARG A 72 15.21 -18.32 -3.24
CA ARG A 72 16.67 -18.51 -3.27
C ARG A 72 17.36 -17.87 -2.08
N THR A 73 16.87 -16.73 -1.61
CA THR A 73 17.47 -15.97 -0.51
C THR A 73 16.40 -15.29 0.35
N LEU A 74 16.80 -14.77 1.51
CA LEU A 74 15.93 -14.01 2.41
C LEU A 74 15.48 -12.68 1.77
N GLU A 75 16.32 -12.05 0.96
CA GLU A 75 15.99 -10.86 0.20
C GLU A 75 14.85 -11.10 -0.80
N ASP A 76 14.80 -12.30 -1.39
CA ASP A 76 13.72 -12.69 -2.30
C ASP A 76 12.38 -12.78 -1.56
N VAL A 77 12.40 -13.33 -0.33
CA VAL A 77 11.23 -13.36 0.57
C VAL A 77 10.82 -11.94 0.93
N LEU A 78 11.77 -11.08 1.31
CA LEU A 78 11.50 -9.68 1.66
C LEU A 78 10.90 -8.91 0.49
N ALA A 79 11.44 -9.10 -0.72
CA ALA A 79 10.92 -8.49 -1.94
C ALA A 79 9.49 -8.98 -2.24
N ALA A 80 9.24 -10.28 -2.12
CA ALA A 80 7.90 -10.86 -2.28
C ALA A 80 6.91 -10.34 -1.22
N LEU A 81 7.34 -10.22 0.03
CA LEU A 81 6.54 -9.67 1.12
C LEU A 81 6.16 -8.21 0.84
N ARG A 82 7.15 -7.39 0.47
CA ARG A 82 6.94 -5.97 0.15
C ARG A 82 5.95 -5.78 -1.01
N ARG A 83 6.06 -6.61 -2.06
CA ARG A 83 5.09 -6.63 -3.17
C ARG A 83 3.68 -6.99 -2.69
N THR A 84 3.56 -7.99 -1.82
CA THR A 84 2.27 -8.45 -1.28
C THR A 84 1.59 -7.37 -0.44
N VAL A 85 2.33 -6.71 0.45
CA VAL A 85 1.82 -5.60 1.28
C VAL A 85 1.42 -4.40 0.41
N ALA A 86 2.24 -4.03 -0.58
CA ALA A 86 1.92 -2.95 -1.52
C ALA A 86 0.64 -3.23 -2.30
N ALA A 87 0.47 -4.45 -2.82
CA ALA A 87 -0.74 -4.87 -3.52
C ALA A 87 -1.99 -4.85 -2.62
N ARG A 88 -1.86 -5.25 -1.35
CA ARG A 88 -2.95 -5.18 -0.37
C ARG A 88 -3.35 -3.72 -0.09
N ARG A 89 -2.37 -2.82 0.06
CA ARG A 89 -2.61 -1.38 0.23
C ARG A 89 -3.29 -0.75 -0.98
N ALA A 90 -2.91 -1.15 -2.19
CA ALA A 90 -3.55 -0.68 -3.42
C ALA A 90 -5.02 -1.12 -3.52
N ARG A 91 -5.34 -2.34 -3.09
CA ARG A 91 -6.74 -2.84 -3.03
C ARG A 91 -7.59 -2.03 -2.06
N TYR A 92 -7.10 -1.76 -0.85
CA TYR A 92 -7.83 -0.91 0.10
C TYR A 92 -8.05 0.51 -0.40
N ARG A 93 -7.05 1.10 -1.07
CA ARG A 93 -7.16 2.45 -1.65
C ARG A 93 -8.22 2.55 -2.74
N HIS A 94 -8.50 1.48 -3.47
CA HIS A 94 -9.55 1.49 -4.51
C HIS A 94 -10.95 1.22 -3.94
N SER A 95 -11.05 0.53 -2.80
CA SER A 95 -12.34 0.32 -2.12
C SER A 95 -12.80 1.54 -1.32
N SER A 96 -11.88 2.35 -0.80
CA SER A 96 -12.18 3.70 -0.33
C SER A 96 -12.11 4.62 -1.54
N GLY A 97 -13.24 4.99 -2.15
CA GLY A 97 -13.23 5.88 -3.33
C GLY A 97 -12.34 7.11 -3.13
N PRO A 98 -11.78 7.71 -4.20
CA PRO A 98 -10.98 8.93 -4.06
C PRO A 98 -11.84 9.94 -3.33
N THR A 99 -11.45 10.41 -2.14
CA THR A 99 -12.18 11.49 -1.46
C THR A 99 -12.10 12.73 -2.36
N PRO A 100 -13.18 13.12 -3.08
CA PRO A 100 -13.20 14.37 -3.81
C PRO A 100 -13.58 15.41 -2.75
N GLY A 101 -12.58 15.92 -2.05
CA GLY A 101 -12.81 16.73 -0.86
C GLY A 101 -11.62 17.58 -0.45
N THR A 102 -10.74 17.94 -1.38
CA THR A 102 -10.02 19.20 -1.25
C THR A 102 -10.84 20.23 -2.00
N SER A 103 -11.82 20.80 -1.33
CA SER A 103 -12.43 22.04 -1.78
C SER A 103 -11.30 23.05 -2.02
N PRO A 104 -11.13 23.63 -3.21
CA PRO A 104 -10.26 24.79 -3.34
C PRO A 104 -10.80 25.88 -2.40
N PRO A 105 -9.94 26.67 -1.73
CA PRO A 105 -10.43 27.77 -0.91
C PRO A 105 -11.24 28.70 -1.82
N ILE A 106 -12.55 28.74 -1.58
CA ILE A 106 -13.47 29.75 -2.10
C ILE A 106 -12.98 31.12 -1.66
N ARG A 107 -12.09 31.74 -2.45
CA ARG A 107 -11.93 33.19 -2.43
C ARG A 107 -13.00 33.81 -3.34
N ALA A 108 -14.26 33.57 -2.97
CA ALA A 108 -15.38 34.36 -3.45
C ALA A 108 -15.43 35.66 -2.62
N GLY A 109 -14.51 36.58 -2.93
CA GLY A 109 -14.61 37.96 -2.51
C GLY A 109 -15.40 38.76 -3.53
N SER A 110 -16.68 38.47 -3.71
CA SER A 110 -17.60 39.34 -4.45
C SER A 110 -18.71 39.82 -3.52
N ALA A 111 -18.47 41.04 -3.01
CA ALA A 111 -19.40 42.10 -2.66
C ALA A 111 -20.74 41.78 -1.96
N SER A 112 -21.01 42.47 -0.85
CA SER A 112 -22.34 43.08 -0.70
C SER A 112 -22.34 44.36 0.14
N PRO A 113 -23.31 45.26 -0.12
CA PRO A 113 -23.26 46.68 0.18
C PRO A 113 -24.19 47.06 1.33
N SER A 114 -23.83 48.10 2.09
CA SER A 114 -24.71 48.98 2.90
C SER A 114 -23.83 49.69 3.93
N SER A 115 -23.99 50.96 4.28
CA SER A 115 -24.79 52.09 3.77
C SER A 115 -24.32 53.32 4.57
N ARG A 116 -24.27 54.50 3.92
CA ARG A 116 -24.76 55.82 4.43
C ARG A 116 -24.13 56.32 5.76
N SER A 117 -23.59 57.52 5.94
CA SER A 117 -23.64 58.79 5.23
C SER A 117 -22.62 59.76 5.86
N SER A 118 -22.25 60.77 5.08
CA SER A 118 -21.91 62.16 5.47
C SER A 118 -20.84 62.41 6.53
N ALA A 119 -19.68 62.93 6.10
CA ALA A 119 -19.10 64.13 6.71
C ALA A 119 -17.98 64.72 5.84
N SER A 120 -18.28 65.89 5.26
CA SER A 120 -17.35 67.00 5.04
C SER A 120 -16.08 66.78 4.21
N ALA A 121 -16.23 66.77 2.88
CA ALA A 121 -15.25 67.39 2.00
C ALA A 121 -15.55 68.90 1.88
N ARG A 122 -14.88 69.71 2.70
CA ARG A 122 -14.37 71.06 2.38
C ARG A 122 -14.01 71.82 3.67
N ALA A 123 -12.72 71.79 4.01
CA ALA A 123 -12.07 72.94 4.62
C ALA A 123 -11.42 73.72 3.48
N TRP A 124 -12.11 74.78 3.07
CA TRP A 124 -11.52 75.89 2.33
C TRP A 124 -10.47 76.57 3.23
N ARG A 125 -9.30 76.83 2.67
CA ARG A 125 -8.41 77.87 3.19
C ARG A 125 -9.08 79.21 2.97
N SER A 126 -9.20 79.96 4.05
CA SER A 126 -9.71 81.31 4.21
C SER A 126 -9.24 82.28 3.11
N SER A 127 -10.14 83.11 2.58
CA SER A 127 -10.19 84.58 2.82
C SER A 127 -11.04 85.34 1.78
N GLY A 128 -11.94 86.22 2.28
CA GLY A 128 -12.56 87.40 1.62
C GLY A 128 -13.58 87.13 0.50
N SER A 129 -14.88 86.92 0.75
CA SER A 129 -15.97 87.89 1.07
C SER A 129 -16.22 89.05 0.09
N PRO A 130 -17.50 89.39 -0.16
CA PRO A 130 -18.00 89.71 -1.50
C PRO A 130 -18.71 91.08 -1.60
N ALA A 131 -18.78 91.62 -2.83
CA ALA A 131 -19.81 92.55 -3.31
C ALA A 131 -19.52 92.72 -4.81
N GLY A 132 -20.22 92.06 -5.72
CA GLY A 132 -21.65 92.18 -5.99
C GLY A 132 -21.82 93.14 -7.17
N PRO A 133 -22.36 92.68 -8.31
CA PRO A 133 -23.13 93.62 -9.13
C PRO A 133 -24.48 93.01 -9.52
N ALA A 134 -25.53 93.79 -9.30
CA ALA A 134 -26.73 93.73 -10.12
C ALA A 134 -27.12 95.19 -10.37
N GLY A 135 -27.10 95.57 -11.65
CA GLY A 135 -27.40 96.91 -12.13
C GLY A 135 -26.70 97.16 -13.45
#